data_AF-A0A812QI97-F1
#
_entry.id   AF-A0A812QI97-F1
#
_cell.length_a   1.000
_cell.length_b   1.000
_cell.length_c   1.000
_cell.angle_alpha   90.00
_cell.angle_beta   90.00
_cell.angle_gamma   90.00
#
_symmetry.space_group_name_H-M   'P 1'
#
loop_
_entity.id
_entity.type
_entity.pdbx_description
1 polymer ?
#
loop_
_entity_poly.entity_id
_entity_poly.type
_entity_poly.pdbx_seq_one_letter_code
_entity_poly.pdbx_strand_id
1 'polypeptide(L)'
;MQKAVCAESYFCGKEGKFWHIFFVAAAAPAASRAESRLAEAAAGVLMVLTSLCMIAFFKTRRPESKVLEVAIYVYGAALASFFISRAYGRGFKRDSSVVYFVLSPFIVAGLETDRLLAKALLKQSRQLKAGFQGIRNAQSSNPADRERIQNEIEATGAESEVDAAISVLLDMGQSSSGLREVTKCTGPLGDISTWSRTLFFVSLNWWIINANQLWSGRVLRNDPRHMPDWLRPVVFSAALLECVAFLIMFVLFPPHRKAFAERSQILIVLFLVVANAASFQGPDYEYAYTFLLNPLILALSAAGPVFVARVPLLGVPLVRALFGRNPLRAAELQSPPRAPKTEEEQEPCVTFSL
;
A
#
# COMPACT_ATOMS: atom_id res chain seq x y z
N MET A 1 -27.84 20.33 -12.56
CA MET A 1 -27.66 19.94 -13.98
C MET A 1 -26.52 20.77 -14.56
N GLN A 2 -25.26 20.37 -14.32
CA GLN A 2 -24.07 20.99 -14.91
C GLN A 2 -22.83 20.14 -14.59
N LYS A 3 -21.96 19.97 -15.60
CA LYS A 3 -20.64 19.34 -15.61
C LYS A 3 -20.58 17.81 -15.67
N ALA A 4 -20.99 17.29 -16.83
CA ALA A 4 -20.48 16.03 -17.41
C ALA A 4 -19.93 16.34 -18.81
N VAL A 5 -18.83 17.10 -18.87
CA VAL A 5 -18.07 17.38 -20.11
C VAL A 5 -16.60 17.46 -19.71
N CYS A 6 -15.73 16.83 -20.50
CA CYS A 6 -14.26 16.71 -20.36
C CYS A 6 -13.71 15.51 -19.57
N ALA A 7 -14.01 14.29 -20.04
CA ALA A 7 -13.13 13.14 -19.79
C ALA A 7 -12.49 12.59 -21.09
N GLU A 8 -13.03 12.89 -22.28
CA GLU A 8 -12.53 12.32 -23.55
C GLU A 8 -11.32 13.05 -24.18
N SER A 9 -11.05 14.30 -23.82
CA SER A 9 -9.99 15.10 -24.45
C SER A 9 -8.59 14.90 -23.86
N TYR A 10 -8.43 14.10 -22.78
CA TYR A 10 -7.11 13.85 -22.17
C TYR A 10 -6.32 12.70 -22.81
N PHE A 11 -6.94 11.84 -23.64
CA PHE A 11 -6.26 10.65 -24.18
C PHE A 11 -5.50 10.87 -25.51
N CYS A 12 -5.54 12.08 -26.09
CA CYS A 12 -4.92 12.38 -27.39
C CYS A 12 -3.60 13.17 -27.27
N GLY A 13 -2.91 13.09 -26.12
CA GLY A 13 -1.56 13.63 -25.91
C GLY A 13 -0.44 12.63 -26.25
N LYS A 14 0.83 12.97 -25.94
CA LYS A 14 2.03 12.11 -26.12
C LYS A 14 1.86 10.66 -25.62
N GLU A 15 0.90 10.40 -24.74
CA GLU A 15 0.49 9.11 -24.21
C GLU A 15 -0.10 8.16 -25.29
N GLY A 16 -0.73 8.67 -26.34
CA GLY A 16 -1.29 7.85 -27.44
C GLY A 16 -0.23 7.08 -28.25
N LYS A 17 0.99 7.63 -28.36
CA LYS A 17 2.12 6.93 -29.03
C LYS A 17 2.66 5.76 -28.22
N PHE A 18 2.50 5.80 -26.89
CA PHE A 18 2.98 4.75 -26.00
C PHE A 18 2.16 3.47 -26.20
N TRP A 19 0.83 3.56 -26.24
CA TRP A 19 -0.05 2.41 -26.49
C TRP A 19 0.18 1.76 -27.86
N HIS A 20 0.55 2.54 -28.87
CA HIS A 20 0.84 2.02 -30.21
C HIS A 20 2.08 1.11 -30.25
N ILE A 21 3.12 1.41 -29.48
CA ILE A 21 4.32 0.56 -29.37
C ILE A 21 3.98 -0.78 -28.69
N PHE A 22 3.09 -0.77 -27.70
CA PHE A 22 2.63 -1.99 -27.01
C PHE A 22 1.89 -2.93 -27.97
N PHE A 23 0.99 -2.40 -28.80
CA PHE A 23 0.27 -3.22 -29.78
C PHE A 23 1.18 -3.79 -30.87
N VAL A 24 2.20 -3.05 -31.30
CA VAL A 24 3.15 -3.51 -32.33
C VAL A 24 4.09 -4.58 -31.79
N ALA A 25 4.59 -4.45 -30.56
CA ALA A 25 5.42 -5.48 -29.93
C ALA A 25 4.64 -6.78 -29.64
N ALA A 26 3.34 -6.66 -29.33
CA ALA A 26 2.44 -7.80 -29.12
C ALA A 26 2.11 -8.59 -30.40
N ALA A 27 2.22 -7.95 -31.56
CA ALA A 27 1.78 -8.50 -32.85
C ALA A 27 2.87 -9.28 -33.61
N ALA A 28 4.13 -9.27 -33.15
CA ALA A 28 5.19 -10.04 -33.79
C ALA A 28 5.06 -11.53 -33.44
N PRO A 29 4.81 -12.43 -34.41
CA PRO A 29 4.76 -13.86 -34.13
C PRO A 29 6.16 -14.34 -33.69
N ALA A 30 6.25 -14.97 -32.52
CA ALA A 30 7.50 -15.58 -32.06
C ALA A 30 7.92 -16.68 -33.04
N ALA A 31 9.10 -16.56 -33.66
CA ALA A 31 9.52 -17.43 -34.75
C ALA A 31 10.03 -18.80 -34.26
N SER A 32 10.29 -18.97 -32.96
CA SER A 32 10.61 -20.28 -32.36
C SER A 32 10.26 -20.39 -30.86
N ARG A 33 10.11 -21.64 -30.36
CA ARG A 33 9.87 -21.92 -28.92
C ARG A 33 11.02 -21.46 -28.02
N ALA A 34 12.24 -21.42 -28.55
CA ALA A 34 13.43 -20.93 -27.85
C ALA A 34 13.38 -19.41 -27.67
N GLU A 35 13.00 -18.67 -28.72
CA GLU A 35 12.79 -17.23 -28.65
C GLU A 35 11.70 -16.84 -27.65
N SER A 36 10.59 -17.58 -27.62
CA SER A 36 9.52 -17.35 -26.63
C SER A 36 10.03 -17.52 -25.19
N ARG A 37 10.87 -18.54 -24.91
CA ARG A 37 11.47 -18.73 -23.58
C ARG A 37 12.47 -17.62 -23.23
N LEU A 38 13.27 -17.18 -24.20
CA LEU A 38 14.21 -16.09 -24.00
C LEU A 38 13.47 -14.77 -23.71
N ALA A 39 12.39 -14.48 -24.45
CA ALA A 39 11.53 -13.33 -24.22
C ALA A 39 10.85 -13.39 -22.84
N GLU A 40 10.33 -14.56 -22.44
CA GLU A 40 9.77 -14.78 -21.09
C GLU A 40 10.82 -14.51 -20.00
N ALA A 41 12.04 -15.03 -20.16
CA ALA A 41 13.12 -14.83 -19.20
C ALA A 41 13.56 -13.36 -19.12
N ALA A 42 13.74 -12.70 -20.26
CA ALA A 42 14.11 -11.30 -20.33
C ALA A 42 13.06 -10.39 -19.69
N ALA A 43 11.78 -10.62 -19.98
CA ALA A 43 10.67 -9.90 -19.35
C ALA A 43 10.63 -10.16 -17.84
N GLY A 44 10.86 -11.40 -17.39
CA GLY A 44 11.00 -11.77 -15.99
C GLY A 44 12.09 -10.97 -15.26
N VAL A 45 13.30 -10.93 -15.82
CA VAL A 45 14.42 -10.16 -15.27
C VAL A 45 14.09 -8.67 -15.21
N LEU A 46 13.50 -8.11 -16.28
CA LEU A 46 13.12 -6.71 -16.34
C LEU A 46 12.07 -6.34 -15.27
N MET A 47 11.08 -7.21 -15.03
CA MET A 47 10.09 -7.05 -13.96
C MET A 47 10.74 -7.04 -12.57
N VAL A 48 11.72 -7.93 -12.32
CA VAL A 48 12.45 -7.96 -11.04
C VAL A 48 13.24 -6.68 -10.83
N LEU A 49 14.02 -6.25 -11.82
CA LEU A 49 14.84 -5.04 -11.74
C LEU A 49 13.99 -3.80 -11.51
N THR A 50 12.90 -3.63 -12.27
CA THR A 50 11.99 -2.50 -12.09
C THR A 50 11.25 -2.53 -10.75
N SER A 51 10.89 -3.71 -10.24
CA SER A 51 10.32 -3.85 -8.90
C SER A 51 11.30 -3.41 -7.81
N LEU A 52 12.57 -3.81 -7.90
CA LEU A 52 13.62 -3.38 -6.98
C LEU A 52 13.83 -1.86 -7.03
N CYS A 53 13.82 -1.27 -8.24
CA CYS A 53 13.88 0.18 -8.40
C CYS A 53 12.68 0.86 -7.72
N MET A 54 11.45 0.40 -7.98
CA MET A 54 10.24 0.95 -7.37
C MET A 54 10.32 0.89 -5.84
N ILE A 55 10.68 -0.27 -5.26
CA ILE A 55 10.85 -0.45 -3.80
C ILE A 55 11.89 0.56 -3.25
N ALA A 56 13.03 0.72 -3.91
CA ALA A 56 14.05 1.66 -3.50
C ALA A 56 13.56 3.13 -3.56
N PHE A 57 12.82 3.51 -4.61
CA PHE A 57 12.27 4.87 -4.74
C PHE A 57 11.15 5.17 -3.75
N PHE A 58 10.26 4.20 -3.47
CA PHE A 58 9.25 4.34 -2.43
C PHE A 58 9.89 4.47 -1.05
N LYS A 59 10.94 3.69 -0.75
CA LYS A 59 11.66 3.77 0.52
C LYS A 59 12.41 5.09 0.70
N THR A 60 12.97 5.65 -0.37
CA THR A 60 13.71 6.93 -0.32
C THR A 60 12.82 8.18 -0.29
N ARG A 61 11.48 8.03 -0.27
CA ARG A 61 10.50 9.13 -0.24
C ARG A 61 10.73 10.19 -1.33
N ARG A 62 11.16 9.77 -2.53
CA ARG A 62 11.31 10.65 -3.70
C ARG A 62 10.25 10.37 -4.77
N PRO A 63 8.95 10.56 -4.49
CA PRO A 63 7.88 10.27 -5.46
C PRO A 63 7.91 11.20 -6.68
N GLU A 64 8.64 12.32 -6.59
CA GLU A 64 8.82 13.28 -7.69
C GLU A 64 9.83 12.82 -8.75
N SER A 65 10.55 11.71 -8.51
CA SER A 65 11.56 11.23 -9.42
C SER A 65 10.94 10.81 -10.75
N LYS A 66 11.41 11.41 -11.85
CA LYS A 66 11.10 10.96 -13.22
C LYS A 66 11.49 9.49 -13.44
N VAL A 67 12.46 8.99 -12.68
CA VAL A 67 12.87 7.58 -12.72
C VAL A 67 11.77 6.65 -12.19
N LEU A 68 11.00 7.06 -11.17
CA LEU A 68 9.89 6.24 -10.66
C LEU A 68 8.76 6.15 -11.70
N GLU A 69 8.43 7.27 -12.34
CA GLU A 69 7.46 7.32 -13.44
C GLU A 69 7.88 6.37 -14.58
N VAL A 70 9.13 6.47 -15.05
CA VAL A 70 9.68 5.56 -16.07
C VAL A 70 9.67 4.10 -15.60
N ALA A 71 10.03 3.82 -14.35
CA ALA A 71 10.04 2.47 -13.81
C ALA A 71 8.64 1.82 -13.80
N ILE A 72 7.59 2.58 -13.44
CA ILE A 72 6.20 2.10 -13.49
C ILE A 72 5.79 1.74 -14.91
N TYR A 73 6.11 2.60 -15.89
CA TYR A 73 5.80 2.35 -17.30
C TYR A 73 6.58 1.16 -17.87
N VAL A 74 7.87 1.04 -17.56
CA VAL A 74 8.70 -0.10 -18.00
C VAL A 74 8.22 -1.39 -17.36
N TYR A 75 7.83 -1.36 -16.07
CA TYR A 75 7.24 -2.51 -15.39
C TYR A 75 5.94 -2.95 -16.07
N GLY A 76 5.02 -2.01 -16.35
CA GLY A 76 3.78 -2.30 -17.07
C GLY A 76 4.02 -2.90 -18.47
N ALA A 77 5.02 -2.39 -19.20
CA ALA A 77 5.44 -2.93 -20.49
C ALA A 77 5.98 -4.36 -20.37
N ALA A 78 6.89 -4.60 -19.44
CA ALA A 78 7.47 -5.92 -19.20
C ALA A 78 6.41 -6.94 -18.81
N LEU A 79 5.48 -6.54 -17.94
CA LEU A 79 4.38 -7.36 -17.45
C LEU A 79 3.41 -7.74 -18.58
N ALA A 80 3.00 -6.77 -19.40
CA ALA A 80 2.16 -7.02 -20.58
C ALA A 80 2.84 -7.98 -21.56
N SER A 81 4.10 -7.72 -21.92
CA SER A 81 4.89 -8.57 -22.82
C SER A 81 5.01 -10.00 -22.29
N PHE A 82 5.31 -10.17 -21.00
CA PHE A 82 5.39 -11.49 -20.36
C PHE A 82 4.09 -12.28 -20.51
N PHE A 83 2.94 -11.66 -20.25
CA PHE A 83 1.65 -12.33 -20.37
C PHE A 83 1.24 -12.62 -21.80
N ILE A 84 1.53 -11.71 -22.74
CA ILE A 84 1.28 -11.92 -24.16
C ILE A 84 2.09 -13.11 -24.67
N SER A 85 3.40 -13.13 -24.42
CA SER A 85 4.27 -14.25 -24.81
C SER A 85 3.77 -15.58 -24.24
N ARG A 86 3.36 -15.58 -22.97
CA ARG A 86 2.81 -16.78 -22.31
C ARG A 86 1.49 -17.23 -22.92
N ALA A 87 0.59 -16.30 -23.22
CA ALA A 87 -0.72 -16.58 -23.82
C ALA A 87 -0.58 -17.16 -25.24
N TYR A 88 0.37 -16.66 -26.04
CA TYR A 88 0.69 -17.21 -27.36
C TYR A 88 1.37 -18.59 -27.27
N GLY A 89 2.31 -18.78 -26.35
CA GLY A 89 3.09 -20.02 -26.24
C GLY A 89 2.32 -21.22 -25.67
N ARG A 90 1.36 -20.99 -24.76
CA ARG A 90 0.61 -22.06 -24.07
C ARG A 90 -0.88 -22.11 -24.42
N GLY A 91 -1.40 -21.10 -25.14
CA GLY A 91 -2.81 -20.96 -25.51
C GLY A 91 -3.69 -20.42 -24.37
N PHE A 92 -4.64 -19.54 -24.71
CA PHE A 92 -5.56 -18.89 -23.76
C PHE A 92 -6.42 -19.87 -22.93
N LYS A 93 -6.78 -21.04 -23.49
CA LYS A 93 -7.71 -22.00 -22.87
C LYS A 93 -7.17 -22.73 -21.63
N ARG A 94 -5.86 -22.68 -21.38
CA ARG A 94 -5.21 -23.47 -20.32
C ARG A 94 -4.50 -22.66 -19.25
N ASP A 95 -4.41 -21.33 -19.37
CA ASP A 95 -3.60 -20.53 -18.44
C ASP A 95 -4.35 -19.50 -17.59
N SER A 96 -4.00 -19.45 -16.30
CA SER A 96 -4.40 -18.42 -15.33
C SER A 96 -3.81 -17.06 -15.72
N SER A 97 -2.98 -17.03 -16.77
CA SER A 97 -2.44 -15.85 -17.43
C SER A 97 -3.52 -14.88 -17.88
N VAL A 98 -4.73 -15.34 -18.22
CA VAL A 98 -5.82 -14.43 -18.60
C VAL A 98 -6.23 -13.55 -17.42
N VAL A 99 -6.37 -14.15 -16.23
CA VAL A 99 -6.69 -13.41 -15.00
C VAL A 99 -5.60 -12.40 -14.69
N TYR A 100 -4.33 -12.81 -14.80
CA TYR A 100 -3.22 -11.88 -14.63
C TYR A 100 -3.22 -10.77 -15.68
N PHE A 101 -3.45 -11.08 -16.96
CA PHE A 101 -3.46 -10.11 -18.05
C PHE A 101 -4.53 -9.04 -17.84
N VAL A 102 -5.73 -9.45 -17.41
CA VAL A 102 -6.84 -8.54 -17.11
C VAL A 102 -6.55 -7.67 -15.89
N LEU A 103 -5.90 -8.22 -14.86
CA LEU A 103 -5.73 -7.54 -13.57
C LEU A 103 -4.44 -6.70 -13.48
N SER A 104 -3.43 -7.01 -14.30
CA SER A 104 -2.14 -6.30 -14.32
C SER A 104 -2.24 -4.79 -14.60
N PRO A 105 -3.10 -4.31 -15.54
CA PRO A 105 -3.31 -2.88 -15.74
C PRO A 105 -3.76 -2.14 -14.49
N PHE A 106 -4.55 -2.78 -13.61
CA PHE A 106 -5.00 -2.16 -12.35
C PHE A 106 -3.86 -1.97 -11.36
N ILE A 107 -2.87 -2.86 -11.35
CA ILE A 107 -1.66 -2.70 -10.53
C ILE A 107 -0.87 -1.48 -11.00
N VAL A 108 -0.67 -1.33 -12.32
CA VAL A 108 0.03 -0.18 -12.90
C VAL A 108 -0.72 1.13 -12.65
N ALA A 109 -2.05 1.13 -12.83
CA ALA A 109 -2.89 2.27 -12.52
C ALA A 109 -2.85 2.62 -11.02
N GLY A 110 -2.82 1.61 -10.14
CA GLY A 110 -2.63 1.75 -8.70
C GLY A 110 -1.31 2.43 -8.36
N LEU A 111 -0.21 1.97 -8.98
CA LEU A 111 1.14 2.53 -8.79
C LEU A 111 1.20 4.01 -9.16
N GLU A 112 0.67 4.37 -10.32
CA GLU A 112 0.67 5.75 -10.77
C GLU A 112 -0.22 6.64 -9.89
N THR A 113 -1.39 6.13 -9.49
CA THR A 113 -2.28 6.85 -8.58
C THR A 113 -1.61 7.09 -7.23
N ASP A 114 -0.96 6.08 -6.66
CA ASP A 114 -0.24 6.19 -5.38
C ASP A 114 0.92 7.20 -5.48
N ARG A 115 1.65 7.22 -6.61
CA ARG A 115 2.72 8.18 -6.87
C ARG A 115 2.21 9.62 -6.90
N LEU A 116 1.14 9.88 -7.65
CA LEU A 116 0.54 11.21 -7.79
C LEU A 116 0.01 11.72 -6.44
N LEU A 117 -0.65 10.85 -5.67
CA LEU A 117 -1.15 11.18 -4.33
C LEU A 117 -0.02 11.45 -3.35
N ALA A 118 1.02 10.62 -3.33
CA ALA A 118 2.19 10.84 -2.48
C ALA A 118 2.83 12.20 -2.76
N LYS A 119 2.94 12.60 -4.03
CA LYS A 119 3.45 13.93 -4.42
C LYS A 119 2.56 15.06 -3.89
N ALA A 120 1.24 14.96 -4.08
CA ALA A 120 0.29 15.97 -3.61
C ALA A 120 0.34 16.14 -2.09
N LEU A 121 0.39 15.02 -1.35
CA LEU A 121 0.40 15.01 0.11
C LEU A 121 1.71 15.52 0.69
N LEU A 122 2.86 15.19 0.09
CA LEU A 122 4.13 15.78 0.52
C LEU A 122 4.13 17.30 0.39
N LYS A 123 3.56 17.83 -0.70
CA LYS A 123 3.43 19.28 -0.90
C LYS A 123 2.53 19.89 0.17
N GLN A 124 1.35 19.32 0.40
CA GLN A 124 0.40 19.79 1.42
C GLN A 124 0.99 19.70 2.82
N SER A 125 1.64 18.60 3.18
CA SER A 125 2.30 18.41 4.47
C SER A 125 3.40 19.44 4.71
N ARG A 126 4.24 19.73 3.70
CA ARG A 126 5.26 20.80 3.80
C ARG A 126 4.62 22.17 4.01
N GLN A 127 3.57 22.50 3.27
CA GLN A 127 2.86 23.77 3.40
C GLN A 127 2.22 23.93 4.79
N LEU A 128 1.58 22.89 5.30
CA LEU A 128 0.98 22.88 6.64
C LEU A 128 2.04 23.00 7.74
N LYS A 129 3.14 22.24 7.63
CA LYS A 129 4.22 22.26 8.63
C LYS A 129 5.01 23.57 8.63
N ALA A 130 5.20 24.21 7.48
CA ALA A 130 5.90 25.49 7.41
C ALA A 130 5.12 26.64 8.07
N GLY A 131 3.78 26.59 8.06
CA GLY A 131 2.92 27.62 8.66
C GLY A 131 2.52 27.36 10.11
N PHE A 132 2.73 26.15 10.63
CA PHE A 132 2.29 25.80 11.99
C PHE A 132 3.37 26.08 13.03
N GLN A 133 3.17 27.12 13.84
CA GLN A 133 4.03 27.51 14.97
C GLN A 133 3.30 27.35 16.32
N GLY A 134 2.38 26.39 16.42
CA GLY A 134 1.48 26.22 17.57
C GLY A 134 0.14 26.95 17.40
N ILE A 135 -0.83 26.60 18.25
CA ILE A 135 -2.20 27.12 18.13
C ILE A 135 -2.32 28.64 18.32
N ARG A 136 -1.44 29.25 19.13
CA ARG A 136 -1.43 30.71 19.33
C ARG A 136 -1.17 31.49 18.05
N ASN A 137 -0.37 30.91 17.16
CA ASN A 137 0.07 31.51 15.91
C ASN A 137 -0.79 31.09 14.71
N ALA A 138 -1.85 30.31 14.93
CA ALA A 138 -2.75 29.89 13.86
C ALA A 138 -3.42 31.12 13.21
N GLN A 139 -3.33 31.22 11.89
CA GLN A 139 -4.08 32.21 11.11
C GLN A 139 -5.49 31.66 10.84
N SER A 140 -6.50 32.51 10.98
CA SER A 140 -7.89 32.20 10.65
C SER A 140 -8.40 33.19 9.64
N SER A 141 -9.22 32.73 8.69
CA SER A 141 -9.95 33.62 7.79
C SER A 141 -10.99 34.47 8.52
N ASN A 142 -11.38 34.08 9.73
CA ASN A 142 -12.25 34.85 10.62
C ASN A 142 -11.54 35.09 11.97
N PRO A 143 -11.04 36.32 12.23
CA PRO A 143 -10.30 36.63 13.45
C PRO A 143 -11.17 36.53 14.71
N ALA A 144 -12.46 36.85 14.63
CA ALA A 144 -13.37 36.76 15.79
C ALA A 144 -13.60 35.30 16.22
N ASP A 145 -13.70 34.38 15.24
CA ASP A 145 -13.82 32.95 15.53
C ASP A 145 -12.53 32.40 16.17
N ARG A 146 -11.37 32.88 15.69
CA ARG A 146 -10.07 32.52 16.30
C ARG A 146 -10.00 32.94 17.76
N GLU A 147 -10.32 34.20 18.08
CA GLU A 147 -10.28 34.70 19.46
C GLU A 147 -11.24 33.91 20.35
N ARG A 148 -12.45 33.64 19.87
CA ARG A 148 -13.43 32.81 20.60
C ARG A 148 -12.88 31.42 20.91
N ILE A 149 -12.31 30.74 19.91
CA ILE A 149 -11.72 29.39 20.06
C ILE A 149 -10.51 29.43 20.99
N GLN A 150 -9.63 30.44 20.86
CA GLN A 150 -8.47 30.61 21.75
C GLN A 150 -8.91 30.80 23.21
N ASN A 151 -9.90 31.65 23.46
CA ASN A 151 -10.43 31.89 24.80
C ASN A 151 -11.08 30.62 25.38
N GLU A 152 -11.77 29.82 24.58
CA GLU A 152 -12.36 28.54 25.03
C GLU A 152 -11.29 27.51 25.41
N ILE A 153 -10.24 27.40 24.59
CA ILE A 153 -9.11 26.49 24.85
C ILE A 153 -8.34 26.94 26.08
N GLU A 154 -8.13 28.24 26.24
CA GLU A 154 -7.47 28.82 27.41
C GLU A 154 -8.30 28.63 28.68
N ALA A 155 -9.61 28.90 28.62
CA ALA A 155 -10.52 28.74 29.75
C ALA A 155 -10.63 27.28 30.23
N THR A 156 -10.47 26.31 29.33
CA THR A 156 -10.48 24.88 29.67
C THR A 156 -9.09 24.35 30.06
N GLY A 157 -8.02 25.12 29.87
CA GLY A 157 -6.65 24.66 30.07
C GLY A 157 -6.22 23.57 29.08
N ALA A 158 -6.94 23.40 27.96
CA ALA A 158 -6.76 22.30 27.02
C ALA A 158 -5.69 22.55 25.95
N GLU A 159 -4.93 23.64 26.04
CA GLU A 159 -3.96 24.07 25.01
C GLU A 159 -2.98 22.94 24.63
N SER A 160 -2.39 22.27 25.62
CA SER A 160 -1.45 21.17 25.39
C SER A 160 -2.09 19.96 24.68
N GLU A 161 -3.35 19.63 25.01
CA GLU A 161 -4.06 18.53 24.36
C GLU A 161 -4.40 18.85 22.90
N VAL A 162 -4.77 20.11 22.63
CA VAL A 162 -5.06 20.58 21.27
C VAL A 162 -3.79 20.60 20.42
N ASP A 163 -2.67 21.11 20.95
CA ASP A 163 -1.38 21.07 20.24
C ASP A 163 -0.93 19.62 19.99
N ALA A 164 -1.12 18.71 20.94
CA ALA A 164 -0.85 17.28 20.75
C ALA A 164 -1.74 16.68 19.65
N ALA A 165 -3.04 17.01 19.63
CA ALA A 165 -3.96 16.53 18.60
C ALA A 165 -3.61 17.08 17.20
N ILE A 166 -3.19 18.34 17.10
CA ILE A 166 -2.73 18.95 15.85
C ILE A 166 -1.41 18.31 15.40
N SER A 167 -0.47 18.09 16.32
CA SER A 167 0.79 17.38 16.03
C SER A 167 0.52 15.99 15.47
N VAL A 168 -0.39 15.24 16.08
CA VAL A 168 -0.86 13.94 15.56
C VAL A 168 -1.46 14.10 14.16
N LEU A 169 -2.33 15.08 13.93
CA LEU A 169 -2.91 15.34 12.61
C LEU A 169 -1.84 15.69 11.56
N LEU A 170 -0.82 16.48 11.92
CA LEU A 170 0.28 16.87 11.04
C LEU A 170 1.23 15.72 10.72
N ASP A 171 1.43 14.79 11.65
CA ASP A 171 2.32 13.64 11.48
C ASP A 171 1.66 12.44 10.82
N MET A 172 0.40 12.18 11.16
CA MET A 172 -0.37 11.04 10.67
C MET A 172 -1.22 11.41 9.45
N GLY A 173 -1.42 12.71 9.20
CA GLY A 173 -2.24 13.26 8.12
C GLY A 173 -3.75 12.99 8.28
N GLN A 174 -4.16 12.38 9.39
CA GLN A 174 -5.55 12.15 9.77
C GLN A 174 -5.69 12.09 11.30
N SER A 175 -6.80 12.63 11.82
CA SER A 175 -7.19 12.47 13.22
C SER A 175 -8.59 11.86 13.30
N SER A 176 -8.73 10.77 14.05
CA SER A 176 -10.02 10.16 14.40
C SER A 176 -9.99 9.73 15.86
N SER A 177 -11.15 9.50 16.49
CA SER A 177 -11.21 8.97 17.86
C SER A 177 -10.44 7.65 17.99
N GLY A 178 -10.66 6.72 17.07
CA GLY A 178 -9.95 5.43 17.03
C GLY A 178 -8.44 5.60 16.87
N LEU A 179 -7.98 6.52 16.00
CA LEU A 179 -6.54 6.76 15.84
C LEU A 179 -5.90 7.37 17.07
N ARG A 180 -6.57 8.32 17.74
CA ARG A 180 -6.10 8.88 19.01
C ARG A 180 -5.97 7.79 20.07
N GLU A 181 -6.94 6.86 20.12
CA GLU A 181 -6.88 5.71 21.00
C GLU A 181 -5.72 4.76 20.67
N VAL A 182 -5.52 4.42 19.40
CA VAL A 182 -4.36 3.61 18.98
C VAL A 182 -3.06 4.31 19.39
N THR A 183 -2.93 5.60 19.10
CA THR A 183 -1.75 6.40 19.45
C THR A 183 -1.50 6.44 20.97
N LYS A 184 -2.54 6.42 21.81
CA LYS A 184 -2.36 6.28 23.27
C LYS A 184 -1.70 4.95 23.64
N CYS A 185 -2.03 3.86 22.94
CA CYS A 185 -1.45 2.53 23.18
C CYS A 185 -0.08 2.34 22.52
N THR A 186 0.09 2.84 21.29
CA THR A 186 1.25 2.54 20.44
C THR A 186 2.26 3.68 20.38
N GLY A 187 1.94 4.87 20.90
CA GLY A 187 2.66 6.09 20.55
C GLY A 187 2.41 6.54 19.11
N PRO A 188 3.12 7.57 18.63
CA PRO A 188 2.89 8.17 17.32
C PRO A 188 3.12 7.16 16.18
N LEU A 189 2.13 7.03 15.31
CA LEU A 189 2.20 6.15 14.14
C LEU A 189 2.90 6.84 12.95
N GLY A 190 3.11 6.12 11.86
CA GLY A 190 3.55 6.73 10.61
C GLY A 190 2.43 7.50 9.91
N ASP A 191 2.70 7.97 8.69
CA ASP A 191 1.67 8.56 7.84
C ASP A 191 0.62 7.50 7.48
N ILE A 192 -0.64 7.79 7.79
CA ILE A 192 -1.81 6.94 7.55
C ILE A 192 -2.85 7.63 6.68
N SER A 193 -2.58 8.86 6.23
CA SER A 193 -3.47 9.63 5.35
C SER A 193 -3.72 8.91 4.03
N THR A 194 -2.81 8.01 3.66
CA THR A 194 -2.92 7.15 2.50
C THR A 194 -2.81 5.68 2.83
N TRP A 195 -3.60 4.93 2.08
CA TRP A 195 -3.45 3.50 1.86
C TRP A 195 -2.99 3.29 0.42
N SER A 196 -2.19 2.25 0.18
CA SER A 196 -1.68 1.96 -1.16
C SER A 196 -2.75 1.26 -2.01
N ARG A 197 -3.19 1.93 -3.07
CA ARG A 197 -4.06 1.30 -4.10
C ARG A 197 -3.34 0.17 -4.79
N THR A 198 -2.03 0.31 -4.98
CA THR A 198 -1.17 -0.74 -5.52
C THR A 198 -1.26 -1.99 -4.66
N LEU A 199 -1.00 -1.89 -3.35
CA LEU A 199 -1.00 -3.05 -2.48
C LEU A 199 -2.40 -3.68 -2.48
N PHE A 200 -3.45 -2.88 -2.40
CA PHE A 200 -4.83 -3.37 -2.51
C PHE A 200 -5.07 -4.16 -3.80
N PHE A 201 -4.69 -3.64 -4.97
CA PHE A 201 -4.89 -4.36 -6.24
C PHE A 201 -4.00 -5.59 -6.37
N VAL A 202 -2.76 -5.55 -5.89
CA VAL A 202 -1.86 -6.71 -5.85
C VAL A 202 -2.46 -7.81 -4.98
N SER A 203 -2.94 -7.46 -3.79
CA SER A 203 -3.60 -8.41 -2.89
C SER A 203 -4.87 -8.96 -3.53
N LEU A 204 -5.77 -8.10 -4.02
CA LEU A 204 -7.00 -8.54 -4.67
C LEU A 204 -6.73 -9.47 -5.87
N ASN A 205 -5.71 -9.14 -6.67
CA ASN A 205 -5.26 -9.99 -7.76
C ASN A 205 -4.85 -11.36 -7.22
N TRP A 206 -4.07 -11.41 -6.14
CA TRP A 206 -3.67 -12.64 -5.48
C TRP A 206 -4.84 -13.48 -5.00
N TRP A 207 -5.83 -12.87 -4.32
CA TRP A 207 -7.06 -13.54 -3.89
C TRP A 207 -7.80 -14.20 -5.06
N ILE A 208 -7.99 -13.47 -6.16
CA ILE A 208 -8.69 -13.98 -7.36
C ILE A 208 -7.89 -15.10 -8.02
N ILE A 209 -6.56 -14.97 -8.11
CA ILE A 209 -5.70 -15.99 -8.70
C ILE A 209 -5.75 -17.28 -7.90
N ASN A 210 -5.66 -17.19 -6.57
CA ASN A 210 -5.71 -18.37 -5.71
C ASN A 210 -7.05 -19.12 -5.89
N ALA A 211 -8.18 -18.41 -5.82
CA ALA A 211 -9.50 -18.99 -6.10
C ALA A 211 -9.58 -19.65 -7.49
N ASN A 212 -9.04 -19.00 -8.52
CA ASN A 212 -9.01 -19.56 -9.88
C ASN A 212 -8.08 -20.79 -10.01
N GLN A 213 -6.96 -20.82 -9.28
CA GLN A 213 -6.05 -21.98 -9.24
C GLN A 213 -6.72 -23.20 -8.60
N LEU A 214 -7.44 -22.98 -7.50
CA LEU A 214 -8.26 -23.99 -6.82
C LEU A 214 -9.35 -24.54 -7.73
N TRP A 215 -10.10 -23.65 -8.40
CA TRP A 215 -11.18 -24.02 -9.33
C TRP A 215 -10.66 -24.82 -10.53
N SER A 216 -9.59 -24.33 -11.17
CA SER A 216 -9.01 -25.02 -12.33
C SER A 216 -8.31 -26.34 -11.98
N GLY A 217 -8.15 -26.64 -10.68
CA GLY A 217 -7.54 -27.86 -10.19
C GLY A 217 -6.07 -27.99 -10.59
N ARG A 218 -5.40 -26.87 -10.92
CA ARG A 218 -4.09 -26.91 -11.59
C ARG A 218 -2.96 -27.29 -10.64
N VAL A 219 -3.04 -26.80 -9.41
CA VAL A 219 -2.15 -27.20 -8.30
C VAL A 219 -2.40 -28.67 -7.93
N LEU A 220 -3.63 -29.15 -8.11
CA LEU A 220 -4.08 -30.44 -7.60
C LEU A 220 -3.95 -31.60 -8.59
N ARG A 221 -4.06 -31.36 -9.90
CA ARG A 221 -4.02 -32.41 -10.94
C ARG A 221 -2.63 -33.01 -11.17
N ASN A 222 -1.57 -32.29 -10.79
CA ASN A 222 -0.18 -32.72 -11.02
C ASN A 222 0.52 -33.18 -9.73
N ASP A 223 -0.15 -33.15 -8.58
CA ASP A 223 0.44 -33.52 -7.29
C ASP A 223 0.05 -34.96 -6.92
N PRO A 224 0.99 -35.88 -6.65
CA PRO A 224 0.66 -37.23 -6.16
C PRO A 224 -0.16 -37.22 -4.85
N ARG A 225 -0.16 -36.13 -4.08
CA ARG A 225 -1.01 -35.92 -2.91
C ARG A 225 -2.35 -35.29 -3.31
N HIS A 226 -3.13 -35.97 -4.16
CA HIS A 226 -4.40 -35.42 -4.65
C HIS A 226 -5.30 -34.97 -3.47
N MET A 227 -5.70 -33.69 -3.47
CA MET A 227 -6.77 -33.22 -2.61
C MET A 227 -8.06 -33.98 -2.97
N PRO A 228 -8.79 -34.52 -1.98
CA PRO A 228 -10.05 -35.22 -2.24
C PRO A 228 -11.01 -34.36 -3.06
N ASP A 229 -11.69 -34.95 -4.05
CA ASP A 229 -12.55 -34.19 -4.97
C ASP A 229 -13.69 -33.45 -4.25
N TRP A 230 -14.19 -33.98 -3.13
CA TRP A 230 -15.20 -33.32 -2.31
C TRP A 230 -14.67 -32.08 -1.58
N LEU A 231 -13.36 -32.01 -1.31
CA LEU A 231 -12.73 -30.91 -0.58
C LEU A 231 -12.43 -29.72 -1.50
N ARG A 232 -12.17 -29.96 -2.78
CA ARG A 232 -11.92 -28.91 -3.78
C ARG A 232 -13.00 -27.83 -3.83
N PRO A 233 -14.31 -28.15 -3.97
CA PRO A 233 -15.35 -27.12 -3.96
C PRO A 233 -15.44 -26.39 -2.60
N VAL A 234 -15.16 -27.06 -1.49
CA VAL A 234 -15.16 -26.43 -0.15
C VAL A 234 -14.07 -25.37 -0.03
N VAL A 235 -12.83 -25.71 -0.41
CA VAL A 235 -11.68 -24.76 -0.36
C VAL A 235 -11.91 -23.61 -1.32
N PHE A 236 -12.42 -23.89 -2.53
CA PHE A 236 -12.78 -22.84 -3.49
C PHE A 236 -13.85 -21.89 -2.94
N SER A 237 -14.94 -22.44 -2.39
CA SER A 237 -16.03 -21.64 -1.81
C SER A 237 -15.54 -20.80 -0.63
N ALA A 238 -14.67 -21.35 0.23
CA ALA A 238 -14.05 -20.61 1.32
C ALA A 238 -13.22 -19.43 0.79
N ALA A 239 -12.27 -19.67 -0.12
CA ALA A 239 -11.43 -18.62 -0.69
C ALA A 239 -12.25 -17.52 -1.41
N LEU A 240 -13.32 -17.91 -2.11
CA LEU A 240 -14.22 -16.96 -2.76
C LEU A 240 -15.00 -16.12 -1.75
N LEU A 241 -15.57 -16.75 -0.72
CA LEU A 241 -16.30 -16.06 0.34
C LEU A 241 -15.39 -15.09 1.09
N GLU A 242 -14.15 -15.48 1.37
CA GLU A 242 -13.16 -14.63 2.03
C GLU A 242 -12.78 -13.42 1.17
N CYS A 243 -12.57 -13.61 -0.14
CA CYS A 243 -12.32 -12.51 -1.08
C CYS A 243 -13.50 -11.52 -1.11
N VAL A 244 -14.73 -12.03 -1.24
CA VAL A 244 -15.95 -11.20 -1.25
C VAL A 244 -16.13 -10.48 0.10
N ALA A 245 -15.93 -11.18 1.22
CA ALA A 245 -16.01 -10.60 2.55
C ALA A 245 -14.97 -9.47 2.73
N PHE A 246 -13.72 -9.68 2.29
CA PHE A 246 -12.70 -8.65 2.31
C PHE A 246 -13.13 -7.41 1.51
N LEU A 247 -13.64 -7.59 0.29
CA LEU A 247 -14.08 -6.48 -0.56
C LEU A 247 -15.23 -5.70 0.09
N ILE A 248 -16.24 -6.39 0.60
CA ILE A 248 -17.38 -5.75 1.29
C ILE A 248 -16.87 -4.96 2.49
N MET A 249 -16.06 -5.59 3.35
CA MET A 249 -15.47 -4.93 4.51
C MET A 249 -14.65 -3.71 4.11
N PHE A 250 -13.79 -3.82 3.09
CA PHE A 250 -12.93 -2.74 2.63
C PHE A 250 -13.73 -1.55 2.07
N VAL A 251 -14.85 -1.81 1.40
CA VAL A 251 -15.78 -0.75 0.95
C VAL A 251 -16.39 -0.03 2.16
N LEU A 252 -16.85 -0.78 3.17
CA LEU A 252 -17.55 -0.27 4.35
C LEU A 252 -16.63 0.36 5.40
N PHE A 253 -15.34 0.05 5.41
CA PHE A 253 -14.43 0.54 6.44
C PHE A 253 -14.23 2.06 6.39
N PRO A 254 -14.05 2.71 7.55
CA PRO A 254 -13.58 4.10 7.58
C PRO A 254 -12.12 4.17 7.07
N PRO A 255 -11.65 5.34 6.59
CA PRO A 255 -10.35 5.47 5.92
C PRO A 255 -9.15 4.90 6.70
N HIS A 256 -9.08 5.15 8.00
CA HIS A 256 -8.00 4.64 8.85
C HIS A 256 -8.00 3.10 8.99
N ARG A 257 -9.18 2.47 8.94
CA ARG A 257 -9.29 1.00 8.91
C ARG A 257 -8.95 0.44 7.54
N LYS A 258 -9.26 1.15 6.44
CA LYS A 258 -8.81 0.76 5.10
C LYS A 258 -7.29 0.72 5.01
N ALA A 259 -6.61 1.74 5.55
CA ALA A 259 -5.16 1.76 5.63
C ALA A 259 -4.60 0.58 6.44
N PHE A 260 -5.20 0.26 7.58
CA PHE A 260 -4.78 -0.90 8.36
C PHE A 260 -5.01 -2.23 7.61
N ALA A 261 -6.20 -2.41 7.05
CA ALA A 261 -6.59 -3.62 6.31
C ALA A 261 -5.71 -3.83 5.08
N GLU A 262 -5.42 -2.78 4.32
CA GLU A 262 -4.49 -2.81 3.20
C GLU A 262 -3.09 -3.24 3.64
N ARG A 263 -2.53 -2.60 4.66
CA ARG A 263 -1.17 -2.92 5.13
C ARG A 263 -1.07 -4.32 5.72
N SER A 264 -2.14 -4.83 6.35
CA SER A 264 -2.17 -6.22 6.85
C SER A 264 -1.97 -7.27 5.74
N GLN A 265 -2.23 -6.91 4.47
CA GLN A 265 -1.97 -7.79 3.34
C GLN A 265 -0.49 -8.07 3.11
N ILE A 266 0.43 -7.32 3.74
CA ILE A 266 1.87 -7.66 3.71
C ILE A 266 2.16 -9.06 4.25
N LEU A 267 1.26 -9.60 5.09
CA LEU A 267 1.32 -10.98 5.56
C LEU A 267 1.23 -11.99 4.41
N ILE A 268 0.55 -11.67 3.30
CA ILE A 268 0.57 -12.49 2.08
C ILE A 268 1.99 -12.55 1.53
N VAL A 269 2.64 -11.40 1.36
CA VAL A 269 4.02 -11.35 0.82
C VAL A 269 4.98 -12.13 1.71
N LEU A 270 4.89 -11.96 3.03
CA LEU A 270 5.72 -12.71 3.98
C LEU A 270 5.46 -14.22 3.90
N PHE A 271 4.19 -14.63 3.84
CA PHE A 271 3.83 -16.04 3.68
C PHE A 271 4.38 -16.62 2.38
N LEU A 272 4.32 -15.88 1.27
CA LEU A 272 4.89 -16.34 0.00
C LEU A 272 6.40 -16.52 0.06
N VAL A 273 7.12 -15.62 0.72
CA VAL A 273 8.57 -15.77 0.92
C VAL A 273 8.87 -17.04 1.70
N VAL A 274 8.16 -17.28 2.81
CA VAL A 274 8.32 -18.48 3.64
C VAL A 274 7.95 -19.74 2.85
N ALA A 275 6.82 -19.72 2.13
CA ALA A 275 6.36 -20.86 1.35
C ALA A 275 7.37 -21.24 0.26
N ASN A 276 7.90 -20.26 -0.48
CA ASN A 276 8.92 -20.50 -1.47
C ASN A 276 10.23 -21.02 -0.85
N ALA A 277 10.68 -20.42 0.26
CA ALA A 277 11.92 -20.83 0.94
C ALA A 277 11.82 -22.25 1.52
N ALA A 278 10.66 -22.63 2.05
CA ALA A 278 10.40 -23.96 2.58
C ALA A 278 10.02 -24.99 1.50
N SER A 279 9.98 -24.59 0.21
CA SER A 279 9.43 -25.41 -0.88
C SER A 279 8.02 -25.93 -0.57
N PHE A 280 7.25 -25.13 0.18
CA PHE A 280 5.89 -25.42 0.59
C PHE A 280 4.95 -25.19 -0.59
N GLN A 281 4.53 -26.28 -1.22
CA GLN A 281 3.71 -26.29 -2.44
C GLN A 281 2.61 -27.35 -2.32
N GLY A 282 1.71 -27.37 -3.30
CA GLY A 282 0.64 -28.38 -3.37
C GLY A 282 -0.53 -28.09 -2.42
N PRO A 283 -1.29 -29.12 -2.02
CA PRO A 283 -2.47 -28.96 -1.15
C PRO A 283 -2.16 -28.31 0.20
N ASP A 284 -1.01 -28.62 0.80
CA ASP A 284 -0.65 -28.10 2.13
C ASP A 284 -0.52 -26.57 2.11
N TYR A 285 0.07 -26.03 1.04
CA TYR A 285 0.12 -24.60 0.78
C TYR A 285 -1.29 -23.99 0.67
N GLU A 286 -2.17 -24.62 -0.10
CA GLU A 286 -3.53 -24.14 -0.31
C GLU A 286 -4.36 -24.17 1.00
N TYR A 287 -4.17 -25.19 1.85
CA TYR A 287 -4.82 -25.28 3.15
C TYR A 287 -4.34 -24.20 4.10
N ALA A 288 -3.03 -24.01 4.22
CA ALA A 288 -2.48 -22.96 5.09
C ALA A 288 -2.88 -21.56 4.59
N TYR A 289 -2.89 -21.35 3.28
CA TYR A 289 -3.32 -20.08 2.71
C TYR A 289 -4.80 -19.81 2.98
N THR A 290 -5.68 -20.76 2.63
CA THR A 290 -7.13 -20.60 2.71
C THR A 290 -7.65 -20.66 4.15
N PHE A 291 -7.20 -21.59 4.98
CA PHE A 291 -7.80 -21.80 6.31
C PHE A 291 -7.05 -21.12 7.46
N LEU A 292 -5.84 -20.61 7.23
CA LEU A 292 -5.06 -19.93 8.26
C LEU A 292 -4.79 -18.47 7.89
N LEU A 293 -4.12 -18.22 6.76
CA LEU A 293 -3.64 -16.88 6.43
C LEU A 293 -4.78 -15.92 6.06
N ASN A 294 -5.67 -16.34 5.17
CA ASN A 294 -6.80 -15.51 4.72
C ASN A 294 -7.74 -15.14 5.88
N PRO A 295 -8.24 -16.09 6.70
CA PRO A 295 -9.02 -15.78 7.90
C PRO A 295 -8.28 -14.86 8.87
N LEU A 296 -6.97 -15.06 9.06
CA LEU A 296 -6.16 -14.19 9.92
C LEU A 296 -6.16 -12.75 9.39
N ILE A 297 -5.93 -12.55 8.09
CA ILE A 297 -5.94 -11.22 7.46
C ILE A 297 -7.32 -10.58 7.56
N LEU A 298 -8.39 -11.34 7.33
CA LEU A 298 -9.77 -10.87 7.50
C LEU A 298 -10.04 -10.46 8.95
N ALA A 299 -9.65 -11.30 9.91
CA ALA A 299 -9.83 -11.04 11.33
C ALA A 299 -9.06 -9.80 11.79
N LEU A 300 -7.80 -9.64 11.37
CA LEU A 300 -7.01 -8.44 11.63
C LEU A 300 -7.66 -7.20 11.01
N SER A 301 -8.09 -7.29 9.75
CA SER A 301 -8.75 -6.20 9.02
C SER A 301 -10.06 -5.78 9.71
N ALA A 302 -10.88 -6.74 10.13
CA ALA A 302 -12.15 -6.52 10.82
C ALA A 302 -11.97 -5.93 12.22
N ALA A 303 -11.04 -6.48 13.00
CA ALA A 303 -10.68 -5.97 14.33
C ALA A 303 -10.17 -4.54 14.25
N GLY A 304 -9.36 -4.23 13.24
CA GLY A 304 -8.75 -2.92 13.06
C GLY A 304 -7.66 -2.64 14.09
N PRO A 305 -6.98 -1.48 13.96
CA PRO A 305 -5.73 -1.24 14.67
C PRO A 305 -5.91 -1.08 16.18
N VAL A 306 -7.05 -0.59 16.66
CA VAL A 306 -7.34 -0.41 18.11
C VAL A 306 -7.36 -1.76 18.83
N PHE A 307 -8.14 -2.70 18.32
CA PHE A 307 -8.26 -4.02 18.94
C PHE A 307 -6.97 -4.82 18.79
N VAL A 308 -6.31 -4.74 17.63
CA VAL A 308 -5.02 -5.42 17.43
C VAL A 308 -3.94 -4.86 18.37
N ALA A 309 -3.89 -3.54 18.60
CA ALA A 309 -2.93 -2.94 19.53
C ALA A 309 -3.08 -3.42 20.99
N ARG A 310 -4.26 -3.88 21.38
CA ARG A 310 -4.55 -4.39 22.73
C ARG A 310 -4.09 -5.84 22.94
N VAL A 311 -3.70 -6.55 21.89
CA VAL A 311 -3.16 -7.92 22.02
C VAL A 311 -1.81 -7.86 22.74
N PRO A 312 -1.64 -8.55 23.88
CA PRO A 312 -0.42 -8.47 24.67
C PRO A 312 0.79 -8.95 23.87
N LEU A 313 1.93 -8.27 24.06
CA LEU A 313 3.24 -8.52 23.44
C LEU A 313 3.32 -8.30 21.92
N LEU A 314 2.33 -8.74 21.15
CA LEU A 314 2.38 -8.74 19.68
C LEU A 314 1.61 -7.57 19.05
N GLY A 315 0.58 -7.07 19.73
CA GLY A 315 -0.34 -6.08 19.17
C GLY A 315 0.33 -4.76 18.79
N VAL A 316 0.99 -4.13 19.77
CA VAL A 316 1.67 -2.84 19.56
C VAL A 316 2.79 -2.94 18.51
N PRO A 317 3.72 -3.92 18.58
CA PRO A 317 4.75 -4.07 17.55
C PRO A 317 4.18 -4.28 16.15
N LEU A 318 3.14 -5.11 16.01
CA LEU A 318 2.49 -5.38 14.72
C LEU A 318 1.87 -4.10 14.14
N VAL A 319 1.09 -3.37 14.94
CA VAL A 319 0.45 -2.11 14.49
C VAL A 319 1.51 -1.07 14.10
N ARG A 320 2.60 -0.95 14.88
CA ARG A 320 3.73 -0.07 14.53
C ARG A 320 4.39 -0.48 13.22
N ALA A 321 4.68 -1.77 13.03
CA ALA A 321 5.31 -2.28 11.82
C ALA A 321 4.43 -2.03 10.58
N LEU A 322 3.13 -2.33 10.68
CA LEU A 322 2.17 -2.08 9.60
C LEU A 322 2.07 -0.59 9.29
N PHE A 323 2.13 0.29 10.29
CA PHE A 323 2.16 1.74 10.05
C PHE A 323 3.55 2.33 9.74
N GLY A 324 4.54 1.49 9.40
CA GLY A 324 5.85 1.94 8.93
C GLY A 324 6.76 2.53 10.01
N ARG A 325 6.50 2.21 11.29
CA ARG A 325 7.36 2.53 12.43
C ARG A 325 8.15 1.30 12.86
N ASN A 326 9.26 1.53 13.56
CA ASN A 326 10.05 0.42 14.11
C ASN A 326 9.21 -0.33 15.17
N PRO A 327 8.98 -1.65 15.01
CA PRO A 327 8.16 -2.43 15.95
C PRO A 327 8.74 -2.48 17.37
N LEU A 328 10.07 -2.49 17.49
CA LEU A 328 10.79 -2.70 18.74
C LEU A 328 11.17 -1.41 19.46
N ARG A 329 11.14 -0.27 18.76
CA ARG A 329 11.38 1.01 19.43
C ARG A 329 10.19 1.25 20.34
N ALA A 330 10.43 1.13 21.66
CA ALA A 330 9.49 1.64 22.66
C ALA A 330 9.12 3.05 22.21
N ALA A 331 7.85 3.41 22.35
CA ALA A 331 7.51 4.82 22.25
C ALA A 331 8.24 5.48 23.41
N GLU A 332 9.46 5.94 23.17
CA GLU A 332 9.91 7.19 23.74
C GLU A 332 8.77 8.13 23.38
N LEU A 333 7.83 8.30 24.32
CA LEU A 333 7.02 9.50 24.39
C LEU A 333 8.03 10.58 24.12
N GLN A 334 7.94 11.19 22.93
CA GLN A 334 8.82 12.29 22.59
C GLN A 334 8.66 13.22 23.78
N SER A 335 9.70 13.31 24.61
CA SER A 335 9.71 14.24 25.71
C SER A 335 9.29 15.56 25.08
N PRO A 336 8.31 16.27 25.69
CA PRO A 336 7.75 17.48 25.10
C PRO A 336 8.91 18.28 24.53
N PRO A 337 8.85 18.68 23.23
CA PRO A 337 9.99 19.21 22.50
C PRO A 337 10.69 20.18 23.43
N ARG A 338 11.94 19.87 23.81
CA ARG A 338 12.70 20.71 24.75
C ARG A 338 12.49 22.13 24.28
N ALA A 339 11.92 22.97 25.15
CA ALA A 339 11.66 24.36 24.84
C ALA A 339 12.90 24.89 24.11
N PRO A 340 12.73 25.56 22.95
CA PRO A 340 13.86 26.08 22.20
C PRO A 340 14.76 26.77 23.21
N LYS A 341 16.02 26.31 23.33
CA LYS A 341 16.97 26.89 24.26
C LYS A 341 16.89 28.39 24.03
N THR A 342 16.42 29.13 25.02
CA THR A 342 16.41 30.58 24.98
C THR A 342 17.82 31.01 24.56
N GLU A 343 17.90 31.93 23.59
CA GLU A 343 19.15 32.31 22.92
C GLU A 343 20.26 32.82 23.87
N GLU A 344 19.99 32.95 25.17
CA GLU A 344 20.96 33.26 26.22
C GLU A 344 22.06 32.19 26.42
N GLU A 345 21.94 31.00 25.81
CA GLU A 345 22.99 29.96 25.82
C GLU A 345 23.72 29.83 24.48
N GLN A 346 23.73 30.88 23.64
CA GLN A 346 24.73 31.01 22.56
C GLN A 346 26.08 31.35 23.18
N GLU A 347 26.94 30.34 23.32
CA GLU A 347 28.36 30.55 23.60
C GLU A 347 28.93 31.61 22.63
N PRO A 348 29.67 32.61 23.13
CA PRO A 348 30.26 33.63 22.28
C PRO A 348 31.16 32.96 21.25
N CYS A 349 30.82 33.14 19.98
CA CYS A 349 31.63 32.71 18.86
C CYS A 349 32.98 33.44 18.93
N VAL A 350 34.01 32.80 19.51
CA VAL A 350 35.37 33.32 19.55
C VAL A 350 35.93 33.29 18.13
N THR A 351 35.83 34.42 17.43
CA THR A 351 36.53 34.63 16.16
C THR A 351 38.02 34.76 16.43
N PHE A 352 38.79 33.74 16.04
CA PHE A 352 40.24 33.86 15.88
C PHE A 352 40.54 34.54 14.54
N SER A 353 41.01 35.78 14.60
CA SER A 353 41.67 36.46 13.49
C SER A 353 43.12 35.98 13.39
N LEU A 354 43.49 35.44 12.23
CA LEU A 354 44.87 35.12 11.84
C LEU A 354 45.60 36.36 11.33
#